data_AF-A0A447QRB0-F1
#
_entry.id   AF-A0A447QRB0-F1
#
_cell.length_a   1.000
_cell.length_b   1.000
_cell.length_c   1.000
_cell.angle_alpha   90.00
_cell.angle_beta   90.00
_cell.angle_gamma   90.00
#
_symmetry.space_group_name_H-M   'P 1'
#
loop_
_entity.id
_entity.type
_entity.pdbx_description
1 polymer ?
#
loop_
_entity_poly.entity_id
_entity_poly.type
_entity_poly.pdbx_seq_one_letter_code
_entity_poly.pdbx_strand_id
1 'polypeptide(L)' 'MKADGGAAIEVELWDIPLARFGEFVAEVPPPLGIGTLLLADGRRVKGFICEPWALAGATDISAFGGWRAYRAGVEKEA' A
#
# COMPACT_ATOMS: atom_id res chain seq x y z
N MET A 1 10.83 5.66 11.26
CA MET A 1 12.09 5.95 10.52
C MET A 1 11.86 5.51 9.08
N LYS A 2 12.07 6.40 8.10
CA LYS A 2 12.08 6.00 6.68
C LYS A 2 13.34 5.15 6.45
N ALA A 3 13.23 4.09 5.66
CA ALA A 3 14.41 3.39 5.15
C ALA A 3 15.14 4.32 4.17
N ASP A 4 16.47 4.22 4.09
CA ASP A 4 17.24 4.95 3.08
C ASP A 4 16.73 4.55 1.68
N GLY A 5 16.29 5.55 0.91
CA GLY A 5 15.65 5.35 -0.40
C GLY A 5 14.12 5.17 -0.38
N GLY A 6 13.46 5.23 0.78
CA GLY A 6 11.99 5.13 0.88
C GLY A 6 11.25 6.47 0.74
N ALA A 7 10.10 6.47 0.05
CA ALA A 7 9.18 7.60 -0.02
C ALA A 7 8.03 7.49 1.01
N ALA A 8 7.44 8.62 1.39
CA ALA A 8 6.15 8.58 2.11
C ALA A 8 5.03 8.39 1.09
N ILE A 9 4.12 7.45 1.36
CA ILE A 9 3.00 7.11 0.49
C ILE A 9 1.70 7.44 1.22
N GLU A 10 0.78 8.12 0.54
CA GLU A 10 -0.56 8.40 1.02
C GLU A 10 -1.36 7.10 1.21
N VAL A 11 -2.04 7.00 2.35
CA VAL A 11 -2.88 5.84 2.69
C VAL A 11 -4.20 6.30 3.31
N GLU A 12 -5.23 5.48 3.14
CA GLU A 12 -6.51 5.65 3.83
C GLU A 12 -6.57 4.68 5.01
N LEU A 13 -6.97 5.17 6.18
CA LEU A 13 -7.13 4.35 7.38
C LEU A 13 -8.62 4.04 7.59
N TRP A 14 -8.93 2.75 7.62
CA TRP A 14 -10.29 2.24 7.81
C TRP A 14 -10.39 1.46 9.11
N ASP A 15 -11.50 1.62 9.82
CA ASP A 15 -11.84 0.79 10.97
C ASP A 15 -12.64 -0.42 10.49
N ILE A 16 -12.10 -1.62 10.73
CA ILE A 16 -12.69 -2.89 10.29
C ILE A 16 -13.01 -3.71 11.54
N PRO A 17 -14.28 -4.14 11.73
CA PRO A 17 -14.63 -4.99 12.86
C PRO A 17 -13.78 -6.26 12.89
N LEU A 18 -13.14 -6.55 14.03
CA LEU A 18 -12.24 -7.69 14.18
C LEU A 18 -12.91 -9.02 13.79
N ALA A 19 -14.19 -9.19 14.12
CA ALA A 19 -14.98 -10.37 13.78
C ALA A 19 -15.10 -10.63 12.27
N ARG A 20 -14.95 -9.60 11.43
CA ARG A 20 -15.07 -9.67 9.97
C ARG A 20 -13.73 -9.55 9.24
N PHE A 21 -12.65 -9.37 9.98
CA PHE A 21 -11.32 -9.19 9.39
C PHE A 21 -10.88 -10.40 8.55
N GLY A 22 -11.24 -11.61 8.97
CA GLY A 22 -10.94 -12.83 8.22
C GLY A 22 -11.59 -12.88 6.83
N GLU A 23 -12.85 -12.43 6.71
CA GLU A 23 -13.56 -12.34 5.43
C GLU A 23 -12.83 -11.39 4.48
N PHE A 24 -12.44 -10.21 4.99
CA PHE A 24 -11.71 -9.21 4.22
C PHE A 24 -10.34 -9.72 3.74
N VAL A 25 -9.58 -10.37 4.62
CA VAL A 25 -8.25 -10.92 4.27
C VAL A 25 -8.37 -12.05 3.24
N ALA A 26 -9.42 -12.85 3.29
CA ALA A 26 -9.64 -13.96 2.35
C ALA A 26 -9.85 -13.48 0.89
N GLU A 27 -10.28 -12.23 0.70
CA GLU A 27 -10.46 -11.62 -0.62
C GLU A 27 -9.17 -11.03 -1.21
N VAL A 28 -8.05 -11.05 -0.48
CA VAL A 28 -6.77 -10.48 -0.93
C VAL A 28 -5.98 -11.52 -1.75
N PRO A 29 -5.89 -11.40 -3.09
CA PRO A 29 -5.20 -12.38 -3.91
C PRO A 29 -3.68 -12.16 -3.88
N PRO A 30 -2.88 -13.21 -4.17
CA PRO A 30 -1.46 -13.04 -4.49
C PRO A 30 -1.29 -12.04 -5.64
N PRO A 31 -0.25 -11.16 -5.61
CA PRO A 31 0.88 -11.12 -4.69
C PRO A 31 0.67 -10.26 -3.42
N LEU A 32 -0.57 -9.85 -3.15
CA LEU A 32 -0.88 -8.96 -2.03
C LEU A 32 -1.07 -9.76 -0.73
N GLY A 33 -0.80 -9.08 0.39
CA GLY A 33 -1.08 -9.60 1.72
C GLY A 33 -1.34 -8.48 2.72
N ILE A 34 -1.74 -8.85 3.94
CA ILE A 34 -1.94 -7.89 5.02
C ILE A 34 -0.79 -7.96 6.03
N GLY A 35 0.02 -6.91 6.05
CA GLY A 35 1.17 -6.75 6.93
C GLY A 35 0.94 -5.69 8.02
N THR A 36 2.04 -5.21 8.59
CA THR A 36 2.04 -4.09 9.54
C THR A 36 2.75 -2.90 8.91
N LEU A 37 2.06 -1.76 8.83
CA LEU A 37 2.59 -0.51 8.30
C LEU A 37 2.94 0.46 9.44
N LEU A 38 3.92 1.33 9.21
CA LEU A 38 4.26 2.45 10.08
C LEU A 38 3.74 3.75 9.46
N LEU A 39 2.82 4.42 10.14
CA LEU A 39 2.29 5.72 9.71
C LEU A 39 3.25 6.85 10.10
N ALA A 40 3.10 8.00 9.43
CA ALA A 40 3.91 9.19 9.69
C ALA A 40 3.74 9.73 11.12
N ASP A 41 2.59 9.52 11.74
CA ASP A 41 2.30 9.87 13.13
C ASP A 41 2.84 8.85 14.16
N GLY A 42 3.55 7.80 13.69
CA GLY A 42 4.16 6.78 14.53
C GLY A 42 3.28 5.58 14.85
N ARG A 43 2.00 5.58 14.46
CA ARG A 43 1.11 4.43 14.67
C ARG A 43 1.55 3.23 13.83
N ARG A 44 1.35 2.03 14.38
CA ARG A 44 1.51 0.76 13.66
C ARG A 44 0.12 0.18 13.40
N VAL A 45 -0.23 0.01 12.12
CA VAL A 45 -1.56 -0.43 11.70
C VAL A 45 -1.48 -1.61 10.74
N LYS A 46 -2.59 -2.33 10.54
CA LYS A 46 -2.68 -3.32 9.46
C LYS A 46 -2.91 -2.63 8.13
N GLY A 47 -2.27 -3.14 7.08
CA GLY A 47 -2.41 -2.60 5.73
C GLY A 47 -1.81 -3.51 4.68
N PHE A 48 -2.05 -3.17 3.42
CA PHE A 48 -1.59 -3.95 2.28
C PHE A 48 -0.07 -3.91 2.13
N ILE A 49 0.51 -5.07 1.86
CA ILE A 49 1.89 -5.26 1.45
C ILE A 49 1.91 -6.11 0.17
N CYS A 50 3.06 -6.15 -0.50
CA CYS A 50 3.27 -6.96 -1.70
C CYS A 50 4.49 -7.86 -1.49
N GLU A 51 4.40 -9.09 -1.99
CA GLU A 51 5.53 -10.02 -1.95
C GLU A 51 6.67 -9.57 -2.88
N PRO A 52 7.96 -9.75 -2.50
CA PRO A 52 9.09 -9.22 -3.26
C PRO A 52 9.20 -9.71 -4.70
N TRP A 53 8.73 -10.94 -4.99
CA TRP A 53 8.83 -11.53 -6.33
C TRP A 53 7.99 -10.78 -7.37
N ALA A 54 6.92 -10.09 -6.96
CA ALA A 54 6.06 -9.33 -7.84
C ALA A 54 6.62 -7.94 -8.21
N LEU A 55 7.73 -7.53 -7.58
CA LEU A 55 8.40 -6.27 -7.90
C LEU A 55 9.26 -6.37 -9.17
N ALA A 56 9.59 -7.58 -9.63
CA ALA A 56 10.37 -7.79 -10.84
C ALA A 56 9.61 -7.26 -12.07
N GLY A 57 10.14 -6.22 -12.72
CA GLY A 57 9.52 -5.58 -13.88
C GLY A 57 8.38 -4.61 -13.55
N ALA A 58 8.09 -4.39 -12.27
CA ALA A 58 7.11 -3.40 -11.83
C ALA A 58 7.67 -1.97 -12.01
N THR A 59 6.80 -1.05 -12.36
CA THR A 59 7.13 0.38 -12.43
C THR A 59 7.19 0.96 -11.02
N ASP A 60 8.30 1.63 -10.68
CA ASP A 60 8.38 2.42 -9.45
C ASP A 60 7.55 3.70 -9.61
N ILE A 61 6.50 3.80 -8.79
CA ILE A 61 5.61 4.96 -8.74
C ILE A 61 5.76 5.77 -7.44
N SER A 62 6.81 5.53 -6.66
CA SER A 62 7.03 6.16 -5.36
C SER A 62 7.09 7.69 -5.44
N ALA A 63 7.59 8.24 -6.56
CA ALA A 63 7.69 9.67 -6.80
C ALA A 63 6.33 10.38 -6.88
N PHE A 64 5.24 9.65 -7.19
CA PHE A 64 3.89 10.21 -7.21
C PHE A 64 3.29 10.37 -5.81
N GLY A 65 3.91 9.78 -4.78
CA GLY A 65 3.46 9.90 -3.38
C GLY A 65 2.15 9.16 -3.07
N GLY A 66 1.53 8.48 -4.03
CA GLY A 66 0.27 7.76 -3.83
C GLY A 66 -0.35 7.25 -5.13
N TRP A 67 -1.21 6.24 -5.00
CA TRP A 67 -1.87 5.60 -6.15
C TRP A 67 -2.81 6.54 -6.92
N ARG A 68 -3.56 7.39 -6.21
CA ARG A 68 -4.48 8.37 -6.82
C ARG A 68 -3.73 9.38 -7.69
N ALA A 69 -2.60 9.89 -7.19
CA ALA A 69 -1.76 10.83 -7.92
C ALA A 69 -1.13 10.19 -9.18
N TYR A 70 -0.62 8.96 -9.06
CA TYR A 70 -0.11 8.21 -10.22
C TYR A 70 -1.20 8.03 -11.29
N ARG A 71 -2.38 7.54 -10.90
CA ARG A 71 -3.50 7.34 -11.84
C ARG A 71 -3.96 8.61 -12.54
N ALA A 72 -4.04 9.73 -11.82
CA ALA A 72 -4.39 11.02 -12.40
C ALA A 72 -3.30 11.56 -13.36
N GLY A 73 -2.04 11.16 -13.16
CA GLY A 73 -0.95 11.44 -14.09
C GLY A 73 -1.07 10.61 -15.38
N VAL A 74 -1.30 9.30 -15.26
CA VAL A 74 -1.49 8.40 -16.40
C VAL A 74 -2.68 8.82 -17.27
N GLU A 75 -3.79 9.23 -16.68
CA GLU A 75 -4.99 9.69 -17.40
C GLU A 75 -4.78 11.02 -18.17
N LYS A 76 -3.72 11.79 -17.88
CA LYS A 76 -3.37 13.01 -18.62
C LYS A 76 -2.43 12.75 -19.80
N GLU A 77 -1.77 11.60 -19.83
CA GLU A 77 -0.83 11.19 -20.88
C GLU A 77 -1.48 10.28 -21.94
N ALA A 78 -2.71 9.80 -21.68
CA ALA A 78 -3.55 9.03 -22.59
C ALA A 78 -4.47 9.92 -23.44
#